data_AF-A0A1I7UX29-F1
#
_entry.id   AF-A0A1I7UX29-F1
#
_cell.length_a   1.000
_cell.length_b   1.000
_cell.length_c   1.000
_cell.angle_alpha   90.00
_cell.angle_beta   90.00
_cell.angle_gamma   90.00
#
_symmetry.space_group_name_H-M   'P 1'
#
loop_
_entity.id
_entity.type
_entity.pdbx_description
1 polymer ?
#
loop_
_entity_poly.entity_id
_entity_poly.type
_entity_poly.pdbx_seq_one_letter_code
_entity_poly.pdbx_strand_id
1 'polypeptide(L)'
;MTSVDEELSNKVFSNPYLMENILSHVTDEIVRNFEMRLTSKAFNNGCLAVVRAKFRVLSIVFEEKSNGYRGLTNEFVHLIVYEVEISKISPCFLFLKNILRLKVEELEVKEIWKLEKTLRKQFHDSIHSDLIGDNHKSIRKLTGLEEACFGCSKCLKFIEHVQEYGPLRFRSLKVIKKPISIRRLIVNDLLLEQIANVCVKDSSTKEECYRKLNSMINVPIQCDTLIFWISESRKLSRLDENETHQYMPREVFELILG
;
A
#
# COMPACT_ATOMS: atom_id res chain seq x y z
N MET A 1 27.69 -30.47 27.23
CA MET A 1 26.81 -31.64 27.06
C MET A 1 25.44 -31.11 26.75
N THR A 2 24.99 -31.22 25.50
CA THR A 2 23.60 -30.93 25.11
C THR A 2 22.70 -31.97 25.76
N SER A 3 21.54 -31.57 26.30
CA SER A 3 20.65 -32.53 26.98
C SER A 3 20.08 -33.54 25.97
N VAL A 4 19.71 -34.74 26.44
CA VAL A 4 19.10 -35.78 25.59
C VAL A 4 17.84 -35.24 24.88
N ASP A 5 17.11 -34.34 25.53
CA ASP A 5 15.94 -33.66 24.96
C ASP A 5 16.30 -32.70 23.81
N GLU A 6 17.47 -32.08 23.87
CA GLU A 6 17.99 -31.18 22.84
C GLU A 6 18.41 -31.96 21.58
N GLU A 7 18.99 -33.15 21.77
CA GLU A 7 19.37 -34.04 20.68
C GLU A 7 18.14 -34.65 19.99
N LEU A 8 17.13 -35.08 20.76
CA LEU A 8 15.85 -35.56 20.24
C LEU A 8 15.08 -34.46 19.51
N SER A 9 15.02 -33.25 20.08
CA SER A 9 14.41 -32.08 19.44
C SER A 9 15.08 -31.78 18.11
N ASN A 10 16.42 -31.80 18.05
CA ASN A 10 17.14 -31.56 16.80
C ASN A 10 16.85 -32.63 15.74
N LYS A 11 16.62 -33.90 16.10
CA LYS A 11 16.24 -34.94 15.13
C LYS A 11 14.87 -34.68 14.51
N VAL A 12 13.89 -34.25 15.31
CA VAL A 12 12.56 -33.88 14.81
C VAL A 12 12.63 -32.64 13.92
N PHE A 13 13.31 -31.58 14.38
CA PHE A 13 13.39 -30.31 13.67
C PHE A 13 14.38 -30.28 12.49
N SER A 14 15.22 -31.29 12.34
CA SER A 14 16.07 -31.44 11.16
C SER A 14 15.39 -32.25 10.05
N ASN A 15 14.24 -32.89 10.33
CA ASN A 15 13.46 -33.61 9.34
C ASN A 15 12.57 -32.64 8.54
N PRO A 16 12.77 -32.48 7.21
CA PRO A 16 12.02 -31.50 6.41
C PRO A 16 10.52 -31.76 6.36
N TYR A 17 10.09 -33.03 6.30
CA TYR A 17 8.68 -33.40 6.21
C TYR A 17 7.94 -33.11 7.52
N LEU A 18 8.54 -33.48 8.65
CA LEU A 18 7.97 -33.17 9.97
C LEU A 18 7.98 -31.66 10.22
N MET A 19 9.03 -30.97 9.80
CA MET A 19 9.12 -29.51 9.90
C MET A 19 7.99 -28.83 9.14
N GLU A 20 7.78 -29.18 7.87
CA GLU A 20 6.73 -28.61 7.03
C GLU A 20 5.35 -28.87 7.63
N ASN A 21 5.09 -30.10 8.08
CA ASN A 21 3.82 -30.48 8.69
C ASN A 21 3.58 -29.78 10.04
N ILE A 22 4.60 -29.58 10.88
CA ILE A 22 4.45 -28.80 12.12
C ILE A 22 4.14 -27.35 11.76
N LEU A 23 4.95 -26.74 10.89
CA LEU A 23 4.81 -25.35 10.50
C LEU A 23 3.44 -25.04 9.89
N SER A 24 2.86 -25.94 9.09
CA SER A 24 1.53 -25.75 8.52
C SER A 24 0.42 -25.65 9.56
N HIS A 25 0.59 -26.26 10.74
CA HIS A 25 -0.41 -26.25 11.82
C HIS A 25 -0.18 -25.12 12.84
N VAL A 26 1.03 -24.57 12.94
CA VAL A 26 1.35 -23.48 13.90
C VAL A 26 1.54 -22.12 13.23
N THR A 27 1.36 -22.01 11.90
CA THR A 27 1.65 -20.79 11.13
C THR A 27 0.99 -19.53 11.72
N ASP A 28 -0.29 -19.60 12.09
CA ASP A 28 -0.99 -18.42 12.60
C ASP A 28 -0.51 -18.00 13.99
N GLU A 29 -0.09 -18.94 14.83
CA GLU A 29 0.50 -18.66 16.14
C GLU A 29 1.90 -18.06 16.00
N ILE A 30 2.73 -18.59 15.07
CA ILE A 30 4.05 -18.04 14.75
C ILE A 30 3.93 -16.57 14.34
N VAL A 31 2.93 -16.24 13.53
CA VAL A 31 2.78 -14.88 13.03
C VAL A 31 2.20 -13.94 14.10
N ARG A 32 1.36 -14.43 15.02
CA ARG A 32 0.88 -13.64 16.17
C ARG A 32 1.99 -13.40 17.19
N ASN A 33 2.90 -14.36 17.36
CA ASN A 33 3.97 -14.33 18.35
C ASN A 33 5.32 -14.14 17.67
N PHE A 34 5.59 -12.94 17.17
CA PHE A 34 6.90 -12.58 16.60
C PHE A 34 8.08 -12.78 17.58
N GLU A 35 7.81 -12.98 18.88
CA GLU A 35 8.78 -13.28 19.94
C GLU A 35 8.96 -14.79 20.22
N MET A 36 8.60 -15.68 19.28
CA MET A 36 8.80 -17.11 19.47
C MET A 36 10.29 -17.46 19.60
N ARG A 37 10.76 -17.62 20.84
CA ARG A 37 12.06 -18.20 21.20
C ARG A 37 11.94 -19.71 21.14
N LEU A 38 12.41 -20.33 20.07
CA LEU A 38 12.26 -21.78 19.90
C LEU A 38 13.59 -22.52 19.86
N THR A 39 13.47 -23.78 20.25
CA THR A 39 14.45 -24.73 20.79
C THR A 39 15.59 -25.12 19.85
N SER A 40 15.49 -24.88 18.53
CA SER A 40 16.57 -25.20 17.58
C SER A 40 16.70 -24.17 16.46
N LYS A 41 17.92 -24.04 15.90
CA LYS A 41 18.22 -23.16 14.77
C LYS A 41 17.42 -23.52 13.52
N ALA A 42 17.20 -24.81 13.27
CA ALA A 42 16.45 -25.29 12.11
C ALA A 42 14.97 -24.89 12.19
N PHE A 43 14.33 -25.09 13.35
CA PHE A 43 12.95 -24.69 13.57
C PHE A 43 12.77 -23.18 13.48
N ASN A 44 13.68 -22.40 14.08
CA ASN A 44 13.67 -20.94 13.95
C ASN A 44 13.74 -20.52 12.48
N ASN A 45 14.66 -21.10 11.70
CA ASN A 45 14.75 -20.78 10.27
C ASN A 45 13.48 -21.14 9.48
N GLY A 46 12.86 -22.28 9.81
CA GLY A 46 11.58 -22.69 9.24
C GLY A 46 10.45 -21.70 9.54
N CYS A 47 10.30 -21.30 10.81
CA CYS A 47 9.33 -20.29 11.23
C CYS A 47 9.54 -18.97 10.47
N LEU A 48 10.78 -18.48 10.43
CA LEU A 48 11.12 -17.24 9.70
C LEU A 48 10.82 -17.36 8.20
N ALA A 49 11.04 -18.53 7.58
CA ALA A 49 10.73 -18.75 6.18
C ALA A 49 9.22 -18.68 5.89
N VAL A 50 8.39 -19.25 6.76
CA VAL A 50 6.92 -19.20 6.67
C VAL A 50 6.43 -17.76 6.82
N VAL A 51 6.92 -17.03 7.82
CA VAL A 51 6.56 -15.61 8.01
C VAL A 51 6.98 -14.79 6.79
N ARG A 52 8.19 -14.99 6.25
CA ARG A 52 8.61 -14.30 5.01
C ARG A 52 7.67 -14.59 3.86
N ALA A 53 7.29 -15.84 3.64
CA ALA A 53 6.40 -16.22 2.55
C ALA A 53 5.03 -15.51 2.68
N LYS A 54 4.48 -15.44 3.89
CA LYS A 54 3.20 -14.78 4.16
C LYS A 54 3.26 -13.26 3.95
N PHE A 55 4.32 -12.60 4.40
CA PHE A 55 4.45 -11.13 4.33
C PHE A 55 5.04 -10.60 3.01
N ARG A 56 5.39 -11.47 2.04
CA ARG A 56 5.76 -11.01 0.68
C ARG A 56 4.61 -10.28 -0.02
N VAL A 57 3.38 -10.71 0.27
CA VAL A 57 2.15 -10.06 -0.16
C VAL A 57 1.53 -9.41 1.07
N LEU A 58 1.74 -8.10 1.21
CA LEU A 58 1.39 -7.35 2.40
C LEU A 58 0.22 -6.39 2.11
N SER A 59 -0.87 -6.58 2.86
CA SER A 59 -1.96 -5.62 2.94
C SER A 59 -1.88 -4.87 4.27
N ILE A 60 -1.98 -3.55 4.24
CA ILE A 60 -1.99 -2.68 5.41
C ILE A 60 -3.32 -1.95 5.44
N VAL A 61 -4.15 -2.20 6.44
CA VAL A 61 -5.51 -1.64 6.52
C VAL A 61 -5.64 -0.76 7.75
N PHE A 62 -6.08 0.48 7.52
CA PHE A 62 -6.37 1.45 8.57
C PHE A 62 -7.88 1.51 8.83
N GLU A 63 -8.32 0.86 9.90
CA GLU A 63 -9.74 0.85 10.29
C GLU A 63 -10.05 2.04 11.19
N GLU A 64 -11.26 2.59 11.09
CA GLU A 64 -11.72 3.70 11.92
C GLU A 64 -12.29 3.16 13.22
N LYS A 65 -11.64 3.43 14.36
CA LYS A 65 -12.32 3.40 15.66
C LYS A 65 -12.96 4.76 15.89
N SER A 66 -14.27 4.83 15.67
CA SER A 66 -15.03 6.09 15.71
C SER A 66 -15.16 6.63 17.14
N ASN A 67 -14.60 7.82 17.41
CA ASN A 67 -14.89 8.59 18.64
C ASN A 67 -15.70 9.86 18.34
N GLY A 68 -16.28 10.00 17.14
CA GLY A 68 -17.20 11.09 16.78
C GLY A 68 -16.56 12.46 16.55
N TYR A 69 -15.26 12.64 16.77
CA TYR A 69 -14.54 13.90 16.53
C TYR A 69 -13.47 13.77 15.43
N ARG A 70 -13.26 14.86 14.68
CA ARG A 70 -12.35 14.96 13.54
C ARG A 70 -10.94 14.45 13.91
N GLY A 71 -10.55 13.30 13.36
CA GLY A 71 -9.21 12.74 13.45
C GLY A 71 -9.21 11.34 14.05
N LEU A 72 -8.81 10.35 13.27
CA LEU A 72 -8.59 9.00 13.79
C LEU A 72 -7.37 8.98 14.71
N THR A 73 -7.60 8.71 16.00
CA THR A 73 -6.61 8.07 16.86
C THR A 73 -6.73 6.57 16.64
N ASN A 74 -6.25 6.08 15.51
CA ASN A 74 -6.17 4.64 15.33
C ASN A 74 -5.19 4.10 16.37
N GLU A 75 -5.70 3.29 17.29
CA GLU A 75 -4.83 2.57 18.21
C GLU A 75 -4.09 1.46 17.49
N PHE A 76 -4.73 0.88 16.45
CA PHE A 76 -4.25 -0.29 15.76
C PHE A 76 -4.34 -0.19 14.23
N VAL A 77 -3.53 -1.01 13.56
CA VAL A 77 -3.45 -1.19 12.12
C VAL A 77 -3.41 -2.68 11.84
N HIS A 78 -4.12 -3.13 10.81
CA HIS A 78 -4.07 -4.53 10.40
C HIS A 78 -2.98 -4.73 9.35
N LEU A 79 -1.98 -5.54 9.68
CA LEU A 79 -1.03 -6.10 8.72
C LEU A 79 -1.53 -7.47 8.30
N ILE A 80 -1.98 -7.60 7.06
CA ILE A 80 -2.71 -8.75 6.53
C ILE A 80 -4.02 -8.94 7.32
N VAL A 81 -3.97 -9.69 8.41
CA VAL A 81 -5.09 -9.92 9.35
C VAL A 81 -4.69 -9.63 10.80
N TYR A 82 -3.42 -9.28 11.04
CA TYR A 82 -2.86 -9.14 12.38
C TYR A 82 -2.96 -7.69 12.84
N GLU A 83 -3.63 -7.50 13.97
CA GLU A 83 -3.74 -6.21 14.63
C GLU A 83 -2.39 -5.83 15.27
N VAL A 84 -1.90 -4.65 14.95
CA VAL A 84 -0.64 -4.09 15.46
C VAL A 84 -0.89 -2.69 15.98
N GLU A 85 -0.47 -2.41 17.21
CA GLU A 85 -0.53 -1.05 17.76
C GLU A 85 0.24 -0.08 16.86
N ILE A 86 -0.31 1.11 16.62
CA ILE A 86 0.35 2.14 15.80
C ILE A 86 1.74 2.48 16.35
N SER A 87 1.89 2.54 17.67
CA SER A 87 3.17 2.78 18.35
C SER A 87 4.24 1.74 18.00
N LYS A 88 3.83 0.51 17.64
CA LYS A 88 4.69 -0.64 17.36
C LYS A 88 4.92 -0.86 15.86
N ILE A 89 4.31 -0.07 14.97
CA ILE A 89 4.38 -0.33 13.54
C ILE A 89 5.79 -0.17 12.95
N SER A 90 6.50 0.90 13.32
CA SER A 90 7.86 1.12 12.81
C SER A 90 8.83 0.05 13.32
N PRO A 91 8.84 -0.31 14.63
CA PRO A 91 9.55 -1.49 15.11
C PRO A 91 9.18 -2.78 14.36
N CYS A 92 7.90 -2.99 14.07
CA CYS A 92 7.43 -4.14 13.29
C CYS A 92 8.01 -4.15 11.87
N PHE A 93 7.96 -3.03 11.15
CA PHE A 93 8.56 -2.90 9.83
C PHE A 93 10.07 -3.15 9.84
N LEU A 94 10.79 -2.60 10.82
CA LEU A 94 12.21 -2.84 10.99
C LEU A 94 12.51 -4.31 11.30
N PHE A 95 11.66 -4.99 12.07
CA PHE A 95 11.78 -6.43 12.31
C PHE A 95 11.59 -7.20 11.00
N LEU A 96 10.52 -6.92 10.24
CA LEU A 96 10.26 -7.54 8.94
C LEU A 96 11.45 -7.32 7.97
N LYS A 97 11.96 -6.09 7.88
CA LYS A 97 13.04 -5.72 6.96
C LYS A 97 14.40 -6.25 7.40
N ASN A 98 14.81 -6.06 8.65
CA ASN A 98 16.19 -6.29 9.09
C ASN A 98 16.42 -7.69 9.66
N ILE A 99 15.47 -8.18 10.47
CA ILE A 99 15.59 -9.48 11.14
C ILE A 99 15.10 -10.58 10.20
N LEU A 100 13.89 -10.42 9.66
CA LEU A 100 13.35 -11.34 8.68
C LEU A 100 13.98 -11.16 7.29
N ARG A 101 14.68 -10.05 7.00
CA ARG A 101 15.23 -9.80 5.65
C ARG A 101 14.15 -9.90 4.57
N LEU A 102 12.93 -9.48 4.91
CA LEU A 102 11.78 -9.52 4.03
C LEU A 102 12.03 -8.63 2.81
N LYS A 103 11.67 -9.15 1.64
CA LYS A 103 11.56 -8.40 0.39
C LYS A 103 10.08 -8.44 0.00
N VAL A 104 9.38 -7.33 0.22
CA VAL A 104 7.98 -7.20 -0.13
C VAL A 104 7.86 -7.21 -1.66
N GLU A 105 7.01 -8.09 -2.19
CA GLU A 105 6.76 -8.19 -3.63
C GLU A 105 5.46 -7.47 -4.00
N GLU A 106 4.45 -7.53 -3.13
CA GLU A 106 3.18 -6.83 -3.33
C GLU A 106 2.82 -6.07 -2.06
N LEU A 107 2.54 -4.77 -2.23
CA LEU A 107 2.10 -3.90 -1.15
C LEU A 107 0.78 -3.24 -1.52
N GLU A 108 -0.23 -3.45 -0.68
CA GLU A 108 -1.52 -2.81 -0.74
C GLU A 108 -1.77 -2.04 0.55
N VAL A 109 -2.09 -0.75 0.44
CA VAL A 109 -2.39 0.12 1.58
C VAL A 109 -3.82 0.60 1.44
N LYS A 110 -4.68 0.29 2.41
CA LYS A 110 -6.12 0.64 2.36
C LYS A 110 -6.44 1.64 3.44
N GLU A 111 -7.31 2.59 3.11
CA GLU A 111 -7.91 3.49 4.10
C GLU A 111 -6.92 4.42 4.84
N ILE A 112 -5.67 4.55 4.35
CA ILE A 112 -4.66 5.47 4.92
C ILE A 112 -5.11 6.93 4.89
N TRP A 113 -6.02 7.27 3.98
CA TRP A 113 -6.65 8.59 3.88
C TRP A 113 -7.50 8.95 5.11
N LYS A 114 -7.90 7.97 5.93
CA LYS A 114 -8.65 8.22 7.16
C LYS A 114 -7.78 8.73 8.31
N LEU A 115 -6.47 8.49 8.27
CA LEU A 115 -5.55 8.99 9.30
C LEU A 115 -5.44 10.52 9.28
N GLU A 116 -5.19 11.09 10.45
CA GLU A 116 -4.79 12.51 10.57
C GLU A 116 -3.55 12.79 9.71
N LYS A 117 -3.45 14.00 9.16
CA LYS A 117 -2.43 14.36 8.16
C LYS A 117 -1.01 14.09 8.64
N THR A 118 -0.71 14.38 9.91
CA THR A 118 0.63 14.18 10.48
C THR A 118 0.97 12.70 10.54
N LEU A 119 0.07 11.90 11.10
CA LEU A 119 0.24 10.45 11.23
C LEU A 119 0.31 9.77 9.86
N ARG A 120 -0.55 10.17 8.93
CA ARG A 120 -0.54 9.69 7.54
C ARG A 120 0.83 9.85 6.87
N LYS A 121 1.45 11.02 7.05
CA LYS A 121 2.79 11.30 6.53
C LYS A 121 3.85 10.43 7.20
N GLN A 122 3.78 10.26 8.52
CA GLN A 122 4.71 9.39 9.25
C GLN A 122 4.63 7.95 8.74
N PHE A 123 3.43 7.40 8.55
CA PHE A 123 3.25 6.06 7.99
C PHE A 123 3.79 5.94 6.57
N HIS A 124 3.51 6.92 5.71
CA HIS A 124 4.08 6.94 4.36
C HIS A 124 5.60 6.89 4.38
N ASP A 125 6.22 7.71 5.23
CA ASP A 125 7.67 7.78 5.33
C ASP A 125 8.26 6.48 5.91
N SER A 126 7.65 5.91 6.95
CA SER A 126 8.04 4.61 7.52
C SER A 126 7.85 3.45 6.56
N ILE A 127 6.80 3.42 5.74
CA ILE A 127 6.66 2.39 4.69
C ILE A 127 7.84 2.48 3.72
N HIS A 128 8.21 3.69 3.29
CA HIS A 128 9.35 3.87 2.41
C HIS A 128 10.69 3.54 3.07
N SER A 129 10.96 3.96 4.32
CA SER A 129 12.26 3.79 4.98
C SER A 129 12.42 2.45 5.67
N ASP A 130 11.43 2.06 6.47
CA ASP A 130 11.53 1.02 7.49
C ASP A 130 11.07 -0.33 6.94
N LEU A 131 10.10 -0.34 6.02
CA LEU A 131 9.58 -1.56 5.40
C LEU A 131 10.27 -1.84 4.04
N ILE A 132 10.20 -0.89 3.11
CA ILE A 132 10.71 -1.09 1.75
C ILE A 132 12.23 -0.84 1.71
N GLY A 133 12.66 0.36 2.09
CA GLY A 133 14.04 0.81 2.02
C GLY A 133 14.71 0.54 0.67
N ASP A 134 15.90 -0.06 0.72
CA ASP A 134 16.69 -0.35 -0.47
C ASP A 134 16.16 -1.52 -1.31
N ASN A 135 15.15 -2.25 -0.79
CA ASN A 135 14.52 -3.38 -1.48
C ASN A 135 13.40 -2.96 -2.46
N HIS A 136 13.25 -1.68 -2.77
CA HIS A 136 12.19 -1.16 -3.66
C HIS A 136 12.08 -1.89 -5.02
N LYS A 137 13.19 -2.41 -5.56
CA LYS A 137 13.20 -3.19 -6.82
C LYS A 137 12.49 -4.55 -6.73
N SER A 138 12.24 -5.06 -5.52
CA SER A 138 11.50 -6.32 -5.33
C SER A 138 9.98 -6.12 -5.47
N ILE A 139 9.49 -4.90 -5.34
CA ILE A 139 8.06 -4.60 -5.45
C ILE A 139 7.63 -4.70 -6.91
N ARG A 140 6.59 -5.51 -7.13
CA ARG A 140 5.90 -5.73 -8.40
C ARG A 140 4.48 -5.15 -8.39
N LYS A 141 3.89 -4.93 -7.22
CA LYS A 141 2.60 -4.26 -7.04
C LYS A 141 2.68 -3.25 -5.90
N LEU A 142 2.28 -2.01 -6.16
CA LEU A 142 2.19 -0.96 -5.15
C LEU A 142 0.86 -0.21 -5.28
N THR A 143 -0.03 -0.41 -4.32
CA THR A 143 -1.37 0.17 -4.36
C THR A 143 -1.71 0.93 -3.07
N GLY A 144 -2.44 2.04 -3.20
CA GLY A 144 -2.95 2.87 -2.11
C GLY A 144 -1.94 3.77 -1.37
N LEU A 145 -0.64 3.58 -1.55
CA LEU A 145 0.38 4.37 -0.84
C LEU A 145 0.39 5.85 -1.25
N GLU A 146 0.14 6.17 -2.52
CA GLU A 146 0.05 7.58 -2.99
C GLU A 146 -1.09 8.35 -2.33
N GLU A 147 -2.05 7.66 -1.70
CA GLU A 147 -3.13 8.32 -0.97
C GLU A 147 -2.63 9.08 0.26
N ALA A 148 -1.42 8.76 0.73
CA ALA A 148 -0.78 9.44 1.84
C ALA A 148 0.02 10.69 1.45
N CYS A 149 0.46 10.82 0.19
CA CYS A 149 1.47 11.83 -0.19
C CYS A 149 1.12 12.71 -1.38
N PHE A 150 -0.12 12.62 -1.90
CA PHE A 150 -0.60 13.41 -3.05
C PHE A 150 0.31 13.35 -4.29
N GLY A 151 1.01 12.23 -4.50
CA GLY A 151 1.90 12.02 -5.64
C GLY A 151 3.33 12.55 -5.42
N CYS A 152 4.06 11.96 -4.47
CA CYS A 152 5.46 12.32 -4.23
C CYS A 152 6.42 11.55 -5.14
N SER A 153 7.63 12.10 -5.34
CA SER A 153 8.65 11.47 -6.20
C SER A 153 9.11 10.09 -5.73
N LYS A 154 9.05 9.78 -4.42
CA LYS A 154 9.39 8.46 -3.90
C LYS A 154 8.37 7.40 -4.34
N CYS A 155 7.07 7.72 -4.29
CA CYS A 155 6.01 6.85 -4.79
C CYS A 155 6.04 6.72 -6.31
N LEU A 156 6.25 7.83 -7.02
CA LEU A 156 6.22 7.83 -8.48
C LEU A 156 7.32 6.94 -9.09
N LYS A 157 8.50 6.83 -8.47
CA LYS A 157 9.59 5.96 -8.94
C LYS A 157 9.18 4.50 -9.15
N PHE A 158 8.16 4.01 -8.46
CA PHE A 158 7.71 2.62 -8.62
C PHE A 158 7.03 2.37 -9.95
N ILE A 159 6.38 3.38 -10.54
CA ILE A 159 5.62 3.23 -11.78
C ILE A 159 6.49 2.75 -12.95
N GLU A 160 7.80 2.94 -12.87
CA GLU A 160 8.77 2.58 -13.90
C GLU A 160 9.02 1.05 -14.00
N HIS A 161 8.72 0.28 -12.95
CA HIS A 161 9.06 -1.15 -12.89
C HIS A 161 7.98 -2.07 -12.30
N VAL A 162 6.94 -1.53 -11.65
CA VAL A 162 5.85 -2.35 -11.12
C VAL A 162 4.87 -2.76 -12.23
N GLN A 163 4.19 -3.87 -12.02
CA GLN A 163 3.12 -4.37 -12.90
C GLN A 163 1.76 -3.74 -12.56
N GLU A 164 1.53 -3.41 -11.29
CA GLU A 164 0.28 -2.80 -10.82
C GLU A 164 0.57 -1.62 -9.91
N TYR A 165 -0.02 -0.46 -10.23
CA TYR A 165 0.23 0.80 -9.53
C TYR A 165 -1.03 1.65 -9.36
N GLY A 166 -1.13 2.32 -8.23
CA GLY A 166 -2.00 3.48 -8.06
C GLY A 166 -2.68 3.51 -6.68
N PRO A 167 -3.73 4.31 -6.46
CA PRO A 167 -4.30 5.22 -7.42
C PRO A 167 -3.30 6.34 -7.77
N LEU A 168 -3.14 6.62 -9.05
CA LEU A 168 -2.29 7.72 -9.53
C LEU A 168 -2.85 9.06 -9.02
N ARG A 169 -1.99 9.92 -8.47
CA ARG A 169 -2.39 11.27 -8.02
C ARG A 169 -2.09 12.33 -9.07
N PHE A 170 -2.83 13.44 -8.99
CA PHE A 170 -2.76 14.53 -9.97
C PHE A 170 -1.35 15.13 -10.14
N ARG A 171 -0.58 15.22 -9.05
CA ARG A 171 0.82 15.66 -9.12
C ARG A 171 1.69 14.68 -9.90
N SER A 172 1.52 13.38 -9.66
CA SER A 172 2.23 12.32 -10.38
C SER A 172 1.91 12.36 -11.87
N LEU A 173 0.63 12.47 -12.23
CA LEU A 173 0.18 12.63 -13.63
C LEU A 173 0.89 13.79 -14.36
N LYS A 174 1.01 14.96 -13.71
CA LYS A 174 1.67 16.14 -14.31
C LYS A 174 3.18 15.97 -14.53
N VAL A 175 3.84 15.17 -13.69
CA VAL A 175 5.30 14.97 -13.70
C VAL A 175 5.73 13.94 -14.74
N ILE A 176 4.84 13.02 -15.13
CA ILE A 176 5.14 12.02 -16.16
C ILE A 176 5.33 12.71 -17.50
N LYS A 177 6.55 12.60 -18.05
CA LYS A 177 6.94 13.11 -19.37
C LYS A 177 7.54 12.05 -20.28
N LYS A 178 7.93 10.91 -19.72
CA LYS A 178 8.51 9.79 -20.46
C LYS A 178 7.45 8.70 -20.65
N PRO A 179 7.49 7.97 -21.77
CA PRO A 179 6.65 6.78 -21.96
C PRO A 179 6.80 5.79 -20.81
N ILE A 180 5.67 5.40 -20.22
CA ILE A 180 5.56 4.36 -19.19
C ILE A 180 4.65 3.27 -19.74
N SER A 181 5.06 2.02 -19.58
CA SER A 181 4.22 0.85 -19.87
C SER A 181 3.97 0.12 -18.57
N ILE A 182 2.70 -0.01 -18.18
CA ILE A 182 2.30 -0.68 -16.94
C ILE A 182 1.12 -1.60 -17.20
N ARG A 183 1.14 -2.82 -16.66
CA ARG A 183 0.04 -3.77 -16.92
C ARG A 183 -1.29 -3.26 -16.35
N ARG A 184 -1.30 -2.79 -15.10
CA ARG A 184 -2.52 -2.36 -14.40
C ARG A 184 -2.32 -1.00 -13.75
N LEU A 185 -3.07 -0.01 -14.20
CA LEU A 185 -3.06 1.33 -13.61
C LEU A 185 -4.36 1.57 -12.87
N ILE A 186 -4.26 2.04 -11.63
CA ILE A 186 -5.41 2.42 -10.81
C ILE A 186 -5.54 3.95 -10.85
N VAL A 187 -6.75 4.42 -11.10
CA VAL A 187 -7.17 5.82 -10.95
C VAL A 187 -8.35 5.86 -9.99
N ASN A 188 -8.51 6.96 -9.26
CA ASN A 188 -9.64 7.10 -8.35
C ASN A 188 -10.47 8.36 -8.62
N ASP A 189 -11.64 8.37 -8.01
CA ASP A 189 -12.57 9.51 -7.98
C ASP A 189 -11.89 10.87 -7.76
N LEU A 190 -10.99 10.96 -6.78
CA LEU A 190 -10.27 12.20 -6.46
C LEU A 190 -9.41 12.69 -7.64
N LEU A 191 -8.76 11.80 -8.39
CA LEU A 191 -7.99 12.22 -9.57
C LEU A 191 -8.92 12.80 -10.63
N LEU A 192 -10.05 12.12 -10.90
CA LEU A 192 -11.02 12.53 -11.91
C LEU A 192 -11.61 13.91 -11.56
N GLU A 193 -12.00 14.10 -10.31
CA GLU A 193 -12.49 15.37 -9.79
C GLU A 193 -11.44 16.48 -9.87
N GLN A 194 -10.19 16.20 -9.51
CA GLN A 194 -9.10 17.18 -9.61
C GLN A 194 -8.85 17.62 -11.06
N ILE A 195 -8.91 16.69 -12.01
CA ILE A 195 -8.80 17.03 -13.44
C ILE A 195 -9.96 17.92 -13.86
N ALA A 196 -11.20 17.54 -13.54
CA ALA A 196 -12.40 18.31 -13.88
C ALA A 196 -12.35 19.73 -13.31
N ASN A 197 -12.07 19.86 -12.01
CA ASN A 197 -12.02 21.13 -11.31
C ASN A 197 -10.97 22.09 -11.90
N VAL A 198 -9.77 21.58 -12.26
CA VAL A 198 -8.75 22.44 -12.89
C VAL A 198 -9.18 22.84 -14.31
N CYS A 199 -9.80 21.94 -15.08
CA CYS A 199 -10.26 22.28 -16.42
C CYS A 199 -11.38 23.32 -16.40
N VAL A 200 -12.34 23.22 -15.47
CA VAL A 200 -13.44 24.18 -15.34
C VAL A 200 -12.94 25.52 -14.79
N LYS A 201 -12.20 25.51 -13.67
CA LYS A 201 -11.76 26.73 -12.99
C LYS A 201 -10.90 27.62 -13.88
N ASP A 202 -10.08 27.01 -14.72
CA ASP A 202 -9.12 27.76 -15.51
C ASP A 202 -9.69 28.17 -16.89
N SER A 203 -10.90 27.75 -17.26
CA SER A 203 -11.44 27.96 -18.63
C SER A 203 -12.60 28.94 -18.67
N SER A 204 -12.63 29.79 -19.70
CA SER A 204 -13.74 30.73 -19.92
C SER A 204 -14.75 30.22 -20.95
N THR A 205 -14.38 29.22 -21.76
CA THR A 205 -15.28 28.60 -22.75
C THR A 205 -15.23 27.07 -22.67
N LYS A 206 -16.24 26.43 -23.26
CA LYS A 206 -16.31 24.97 -23.37
C LYS A 206 -15.09 24.44 -24.14
N GLU A 207 -14.75 25.05 -25.27
CA GLU A 207 -13.66 24.62 -26.15
C GLU A 207 -12.29 24.70 -25.45
N GLU A 208 -12.08 25.73 -24.63
CA GLU A 208 -10.87 25.84 -23.81
C GLU A 208 -10.80 24.72 -22.76
N CYS A 209 -11.92 24.42 -22.10
CA CYS A 209 -12.03 23.34 -21.12
C CYS A 209 -11.67 21.98 -21.75
N TYR A 210 -12.24 21.65 -22.92
CA TYR A 210 -11.92 20.40 -23.64
C TYR A 210 -10.47 20.34 -24.08
N ARG A 211 -9.88 21.46 -24.53
CA ARG A 211 -8.46 21.51 -24.91
C ARG A 211 -7.55 21.23 -23.71
N LYS A 212 -7.86 21.83 -22.55
CA LYS A 212 -7.12 21.59 -21.30
C LYS A 212 -7.26 20.15 -20.85
N LEU A 213 -8.49 19.63 -20.84
CA LEU A 213 -8.75 18.25 -20.49
C LEU A 213 -7.93 17.28 -21.34
N ASN A 214 -7.98 17.44 -22.68
CA ASN A 214 -7.20 16.61 -23.60
C ASN A 214 -5.69 16.67 -23.31
N SER A 215 -5.15 17.86 -23.02
CA SER A 215 -3.73 18.00 -22.67
C SER A 215 -3.34 17.40 -21.31
N MET A 216 -4.28 17.30 -20.36
CA MET A 216 -4.02 16.70 -19.05
C MET A 216 -4.08 15.18 -19.06
N ILE A 217 -4.94 14.60 -19.89
CA ILE A 217 -5.13 13.14 -19.97
C ILE A 217 -4.18 12.49 -20.98
N ASN A 218 -3.72 13.24 -22.00
CA ASN A 218 -2.79 12.75 -23.01
C ASN A 218 -1.34 12.70 -22.47
N VAL A 219 -1.17 11.90 -21.43
CA VAL A 219 0.11 11.61 -20.77
C VAL A 219 0.64 10.31 -21.38
N PRO A 220 1.96 10.17 -21.61
CA PRO A 220 2.52 9.00 -22.28
C PRO A 220 2.54 7.76 -21.36
N ILE A 221 1.37 7.28 -20.97
CA ILE A 221 1.17 6.07 -20.16
C ILE A 221 0.38 5.08 -21.01
N GLN A 222 0.95 3.90 -21.22
CA GLN A 222 0.28 2.76 -21.82
C GLN A 222 -0.04 1.76 -20.73
N CYS A 223 -1.26 1.24 -20.72
CA CYS A 223 -1.63 0.15 -19.82
C CYS A 223 -2.58 -0.86 -20.43
N ASP A 224 -2.46 -2.12 -20.00
CA ASP A 224 -3.33 -3.21 -20.47
C ASP A 224 -4.69 -3.17 -19.79
N THR A 225 -4.73 -2.68 -18.54
CA THR A 225 -5.94 -2.60 -17.73
C THR A 225 -5.95 -1.32 -16.90
N LEU A 226 -6.95 -0.49 -17.15
CA LEU A 226 -7.25 0.66 -16.31
C LEU A 226 -8.32 0.29 -15.28
N ILE A 227 -8.06 0.57 -14.01
CA ILE A 227 -8.94 0.24 -12.87
C ILE A 227 -9.42 1.53 -12.23
N PHE A 228 -10.72 1.64 -12.05
CA PHE A 228 -11.34 2.77 -11.35
C PHE A 228 -11.65 2.38 -9.90
N TRP A 229 -11.00 3.04 -8.94
CA TRP A 229 -11.31 2.97 -7.52
C TRP A 229 -12.25 4.11 -7.15
N ILE A 230 -13.54 3.82 -7.15
CA ILE A 230 -14.61 4.77 -6.81
C ILE A 230 -15.10 4.46 -5.39
N SER A 231 -15.15 5.47 -4.52
CA SER A 231 -15.62 5.32 -3.14
C SER A 231 -16.83 6.20 -2.88
N GLU A 232 -17.96 5.59 -2.54
CA GLU A 232 -19.17 6.31 -2.17
C GLU A 232 -19.08 6.98 -0.78
N SER A 233 -18.18 6.47 0.08
CA SER A 233 -18.03 6.90 1.47
C SER A 233 -16.88 7.87 1.70
N ARG A 234 -16.05 8.13 0.68
CA ARG A 234 -14.91 9.05 0.78
C ARG A 234 -15.41 10.48 0.95
N LYS A 235 -15.28 11.00 2.17
CA LYS A 235 -15.39 12.43 2.45
C LYS A 235 -14.16 13.13 1.89
N LEU A 236 -14.24 13.54 0.63
CA LEU A 236 -13.26 14.46 0.05
C LEU A 236 -13.17 15.67 0.97
N SER A 237 -11.96 16.05 1.38
CA SER A 237 -11.75 17.19 2.27
C SER A 237 -12.17 18.46 1.55
N ARG A 238 -13.46 18.76 1.63
CA ARG A 238 -14.06 19.99 1.14
C ARG A 238 -13.42 21.12 1.90
N LEU A 239 -12.63 21.93 1.20
CA LEU A 239 -12.23 23.25 1.69
C LEU A 239 -13.45 24.19 1.77
N ASP A 240 -14.57 23.82 1.15
CA ASP A 240 -15.83 24.56 1.19
C ASP A 240 -17.01 23.65 1.54
N GLU A 241 -17.61 23.86 2.71
CA GLU A 241 -18.75 23.11 3.24
C GLU A 241 -20.05 23.28 2.41
N ASN A 242 -20.02 24.07 1.34
CA ASN A 242 -21.20 24.46 0.55
C ASN A 242 -21.40 23.73 -0.79
N GLU A 243 -20.49 22.87 -1.24
CA GLU A 243 -20.68 22.15 -2.51
C GLU A 243 -21.44 20.84 -2.31
N THR A 244 -22.70 20.80 -2.73
CA THR A 244 -23.48 19.57 -2.94
C THR A 244 -22.71 18.63 -3.88
N HIS A 245 -22.70 17.33 -3.57
CA HIS A 245 -22.10 16.25 -4.36
C HIS A 245 -21.92 16.60 -5.84
N GLN A 246 -20.68 16.84 -6.28
CA GLN A 246 -20.42 16.91 -7.71
C GLN A 246 -20.58 15.48 -8.26
N TYR A 247 -21.41 15.32 -9.28
CA TYR A 247 -21.54 14.07 -10.02
C TYR A 247 -20.16 13.66 -10.56
N MET A 248 -19.92 12.35 -10.69
CA MET A 248 -18.70 11.85 -11.34
C MET A 248 -18.49 12.59 -12.67
N PRO A 249 -17.30 13.17 -12.93
CA PRO A 249 -17.09 14.01 -14.11
C PRO A 249 -17.04 13.14 -15.36
N ARG A 250 -18.22 12.89 -15.92
CA ARG A 250 -18.45 11.94 -17.00
C ARG A 250 -17.57 12.23 -18.21
N GLU A 251 -17.38 13.50 -18.55
CA GLU A 251 -16.54 13.93 -19.67
C GLU A 251 -15.07 13.55 -19.48
N VAL A 252 -14.56 13.62 -18.24
CA VAL A 252 -13.19 13.17 -17.92
C VAL A 252 -13.09 11.66 -18.06
N PHE A 253 -14.10 10.94 -17.57
CA PHE A 253 -14.15 9.48 -17.63
C PHE A 253 -14.21 8.98 -19.09
N GLU A 254 -15.08 9.55 -19.92
CA GLU A 254 -15.22 9.18 -21.34
C GLU A 254 -13.93 9.41 -22.13
N LEU A 255 -13.24 10.52 -21.90
CA LEU A 255 -11.99 10.82 -22.61
C LEU A 255 -10.78 10.00 -22.13
N ILE A 256 -10.82 9.46 -20.91
CA ILE A 256 -9.79 8.52 -20.45
C ILE A 256 -9.98 7.13 -21.10
N LEU A 257 -11.21 6.78 -21.50
CA LEU A 257 -11.55 5.49 -22.11
C LEU A 257 -11.43 5.47 -23.64
N GLY A 258 -11.52 6.63 -24.30
CA GLY A 258 -11.45 6.79 -25.76
C GLY A 258 -10.03 6.99 -26.28
#